data_AF-A0A7Y5MSG0-F1
#
_entry.id   AF-A0A7Y5MSG0-F1
#
_cell.length_a   1.000
_cell.length_b   1.000
_cell.length_c   1.000
_cell.angle_alpha   90.00
_cell.angle_beta   90.00
_cell.angle_gamma   90.00
#
_symmetry.space_group_name_H-M   'P 1'
#
loop_
_entity.id
_entity.type
_entity.pdbx_description
1 polymer ?
#
loop_
_entity_poly.entity_id
_entity_poly.type
_entity_poly.pdbx_seq_one_letter_code
_entity_poly.pdbx_strand_id
1 'polypeptide(L)'
;TKSRFLESTLFSTKAQFYLGEDHIKGKVGEMDFEMSELDVRENAAMSAKLEPVFKGVFLCALFNEPTEGSLVVWPRKERRFLTRSIKNYNWYGGLNVDEEIMNEEFREKFLVYATEETHIISILPEPMQEAILEFCTLSKKNIYFSVHDREIYVGVSEPKDLLEPFIFRSNMSFELVKEFFENITLLLKIVEVFDQTH
;
A
#
# COMPACT_ATOMS: atom_id res chain seq x y z
N THR A 1 -3.11 -3.89 -12.86
CA THR A 1 -2.86 -5.16 -13.60
C THR A 1 -1.95 -6.11 -12.81
N LYS A 2 -1.69 -7.35 -13.29
CA LYS A 2 -0.70 -8.25 -12.65
C LYS A 2 0.71 -7.66 -12.63
N SER A 3 1.11 -6.91 -13.67
CA SER A 3 2.40 -6.22 -13.69
C SER A 3 2.48 -5.18 -12.58
N ARG A 4 1.47 -4.28 -12.47
CA ARG A 4 1.37 -3.30 -11.37
C ARG A 4 1.44 -3.93 -9.99
N PHE A 5 0.76 -5.05 -9.79
CA PHE A 5 0.78 -5.76 -8.51
C PHE A 5 2.19 -6.25 -8.14
N LEU A 6 2.92 -6.81 -9.11
CA LEU A 6 4.30 -7.27 -8.88
C LEU A 6 5.29 -6.10 -8.75
N GLU A 7 5.09 -5.04 -9.54
CA GLU A 7 5.87 -3.80 -9.49
C GLU A 7 5.76 -3.13 -8.12
N SER A 8 4.59 -3.15 -7.48
CA SER A 8 4.36 -2.49 -6.18
C SER A 8 5.31 -2.85 -5.04
N THR A 9 6.01 -4.00 -5.14
CA THR A 9 6.86 -4.58 -4.09
C THR A 9 6.20 -4.84 -2.73
N LEU A 10 4.89 -4.58 -2.58
CA LEU A 10 4.12 -4.81 -1.35
C LEU A 10 4.12 -6.30 -0.94
N PHE A 11 4.10 -7.18 -1.94
CA PHE A 11 4.05 -8.63 -1.75
C PHE A 11 5.12 -9.32 -2.59
N SER A 12 6.11 -9.96 -1.94
CA SER A 12 7.05 -10.83 -2.64
C SER A 12 6.38 -12.15 -3.01
N THR A 13 5.91 -12.26 -4.25
CA THR A 13 5.20 -13.43 -4.76
C THR A 13 5.47 -13.65 -6.24
N LYS A 14 5.17 -14.87 -6.72
CA LYS A 14 5.07 -15.15 -8.17
C LYS A 14 3.66 -14.89 -8.73
N ALA A 15 2.67 -14.64 -7.85
CA ALA A 15 1.26 -14.45 -8.19
C ALA A 15 0.77 -15.48 -9.21
N GLN A 16 0.95 -16.77 -8.90
CA GLN A 16 0.66 -17.87 -9.84
C GLN A 16 -0.82 -17.94 -10.19
N PHE A 17 -1.68 -17.61 -9.24
CA PHE A 17 -3.08 -17.31 -9.47
C PHE A 17 -3.29 -15.81 -9.26
N TYR A 18 -3.91 -15.17 -10.25
CA TYR A 18 -4.22 -13.75 -10.23
C TYR A 18 -5.59 -13.54 -10.89
N LEU A 19 -6.56 -13.11 -10.11
CA LEU A 19 -7.87 -12.69 -10.58
C LEU A 19 -8.03 -11.20 -10.26
N GLY A 20 -8.43 -10.41 -11.25
CA GLY A 20 -8.79 -9.01 -11.10
C GLY A 20 -10.19 -8.77 -11.63
N GLU A 21 -11.03 -8.13 -10.83
CA GLU A 21 -12.41 -7.78 -11.14
C GLU A 21 -12.62 -6.27 -10.95
N ASP A 22 -13.72 -5.75 -11.50
CA ASP A 22 -14.16 -4.35 -11.31
C ASP A 22 -13.05 -3.30 -11.54
N HIS A 23 -12.34 -3.45 -12.66
CA HIS A 23 -11.23 -2.56 -13.01
C HIS A 23 -11.71 -1.18 -13.46
N ILE A 24 -11.23 -0.16 -12.74
CA ILE A 24 -11.57 1.25 -12.97
C ILE A 24 -10.28 2.02 -13.26
N LYS A 25 -10.35 2.99 -14.17
CA LYS A 25 -9.31 4.00 -14.39
C LYS A 25 -9.91 5.39 -14.29
N GLY A 26 -9.11 6.35 -13.87
CA GLY A 26 -9.54 7.73 -13.80
C GLY A 26 -8.40 8.66 -13.45
N LYS A 27 -8.77 9.88 -13.04
CA LYS A 27 -7.85 10.88 -12.54
C LYS A 27 -8.26 11.39 -11.17
N VAL A 28 -7.28 11.68 -10.33
CA VAL A 28 -7.45 12.43 -9.08
C VAL A 28 -6.65 13.74 -9.21
N GLY A 29 -7.34 14.84 -9.47
CA GLY A 29 -6.71 16.03 -10.03
C GLY A 29 -6.04 15.69 -11.37
N GLU A 30 -4.73 15.87 -11.46
CA GLU A 30 -3.95 15.56 -12.68
C GLU A 30 -3.36 14.14 -12.71
N MET A 31 -3.42 13.39 -11.60
CA MET A 31 -2.76 12.09 -11.48
C MET A 31 -3.65 10.99 -12.03
N ASP A 32 -3.11 10.21 -12.97
CA ASP A 32 -3.76 9.01 -13.48
C ASP A 32 -3.73 7.90 -12.42
N PHE A 33 -4.87 7.22 -12.24
CA PHE A 33 -4.96 6.05 -11.38
C PHE A 33 -5.67 4.89 -12.07
N GLU A 34 -5.33 3.67 -11.65
CA GLU A 34 -6.10 2.47 -11.91
C GLU A 34 -6.34 1.70 -10.60
N MET A 35 -7.50 1.07 -10.49
CA MET A 35 -7.90 0.32 -9.30
C MET A 35 -8.67 -0.93 -9.70
N SER A 36 -8.56 -2.01 -8.94
CA SER A 36 -9.33 -3.25 -9.15
C SER A 36 -9.47 -4.03 -7.85
N GLU A 37 -10.49 -4.87 -7.77
CA GLU A 37 -10.55 -5.90 -6.74
C GLU A 37 -9.70 -7.08 -7.20
N LEU A 38 -8.79 -7.55 -6.34
CA LEU A 38 -7.86 -8.62 -6.65
C LEU A 38 -8.04 -9.81 -5.70
N ASP A 39 -7.92 -11.02 -6.24
CA ASP A 39 -7.64 -12.26 -5.50
C ASP A 39 -6.34 -12.86 -6.04
N VAL A 40 -5.27 -12.72 -5.25
CA VAL A 40 -3.92 -13.16 -5.60
C VAL A 40 -3.50 -14.29 -4.67
N ARG A 41 -3.08 -15.41 -5.27
CA ARG A 41 -2.63 -16.60 -4.54
C ARG A 41 -1.35 -17.16 -5.14
N GLU A 42 -0.58 -17.87 -4.32
CA GLU A 42 0.62 -18.60 -4.76
C GLU A 42 0.60 -20.03 -4.25
N ASN A 43 1.40 -20.90 -4.89
CA ASN A 43 1.55 -22.26 -4.41
C ASN A 43 2.22 -22.25 -3.04
N ALA A 44 1.63 -22.98 -2.09
CA ALA A 44 2.28 -23.28 -0.84
C ALA A 44 3.63 -23.98 -1.10
N ALA A 45 4.66 -23.63 -0.32
CA ALA A 45 5.99 -24.22 -0.50
C ALA A 45 6.00 -25.75 -0.28
N MET A 46 5.08 -26.27 0.52
CA MET A 46 5.04 -27.67 0.96
C MET A 46 3.77 -28.42 0.55
N SER A 47 2.88 -27.83 -0.26
CA SER A 47 1.66 -28.52 -0.69
C SER A 47 1.18 -28.04 -2.06
N ALA A 48 0.33 -28.83 -2.72
CA ALA A 48 -0.35 -28.42 -3.95
C ALA A 48 -1.47 -27.40 -3.73
N LYS A 49 -1.64 -26.87 -2.50
CA LYS A 49 -2.66 -25.87 -2.19
C LYS A 49 -2.18 -24.47 -2.58
N LEU A 50 -3.13 -23.64 -2.96
CA LEU A 50 -2.92 -22.20 -3.12
C LEU A 50 -3.08 -21.51 -1.77
N GLU A 51 -2.09 -20.71 -1.39
CA GLU A 51 -2.10 -19.84 -0.23
C GLU A 51 -2.43 -18.40 -0.63
N PRO A 52 -3.30 -17.70 0.12
CA PRO A 52 -3.66 -16.33 -0.19
C PRO A 52 -2.47 -15.39 0.04
N VAL A 53 -2.16 -14.58 -0.98
CA VAL A 53 -1.16 -13.51 -0.90
C VAL A 53 -1.85 -12.18 -0.58
N PHE A 54 -2.87 -11.85 -1.36
CA PHE A 54 -3.64 -10.62 -1.22
C PHE A 54 -5.08 -10.84 -1.69
N LYS A 55 -6.05 -10.31 -0.96
CA LYS A 55 -7.45 -10.26 -1.38
C LYS A 55 -8.07 -8.94 -0.95
N GLY A 56 -8.55 -8.15 -1.90
CA GLY A 56 -9.13 -6.85 -1.63
C GLY A 56 -8.91 -5.85 -2.76
N VAL A 57 -9.06 -4.57 -2.47
CA VAL A 57 -8.93 -3.50 -3.47
C VAL A 57 -7.47 -3.10 -3.61
N PHE A 58 -6.98 -3.05 -4.83
CA PHE A 58 -5.62 -2.62 -5.16
C PHE A 58 -5.66 -1.44 -6.10
N LEU A 59 -4.95 -0.37 -5.74
CA LEU A 59 -4.84 0.87 -6.48
C LEU A 59 -3.38 1.13 -6.86
N CYS A 60 -3.19 1.66 -8.06
CA CYS A 60 -1.93 2.20 -8.56
C CYS A 60 -2.20 3.60 -9.11
N ALA A 61 -1.34 4.56 -8.77
CA ALA A 61 -1.42 5.91 -9.32
C ALA A 61 -0.05 6.45 -9.71
N LEU A 62 -0.05 7.35 -10.69
CA LEU A 62 1.17 7.94 -11.25
C LEU A 62 1.31 9.41 -10.88
N PHE A 63 2.46 9.76 -10.33
CA PHE A 63 2.89 11.13 -10.07
C PHE A 63 3.53 11.78 -11.30
N ASN A 64 3.48 13.12 -11.31
CA ASN A 64 4.14 13.92 -12.33
C ASN A 64 5.67 13.92 -12.15
N GLU A 65 6.13 13.99 -10.91
CA GLU A 65 7.56 13.98 -10.58
C GLU A 65 7.96 12.64 -9.93
N PRO A 66 9.17 12.13 -10.21
CA PRO A 66 9.69 10.93 -9.56
C PRO A 66 10.09 11.20 -8.11
N THR A 67 9.94 10.19 -7.26
CA THR A 67 10.50 10.16 -5.91
C THR A 67 11.91 9.61 -5.92
N GLU A 68 12.80 10.21 -5.13
CA GLU A 68 14.10 9.62 -4.82
C GLU A 68 13.94 8.49 -3.81
N GLY A 69 14.58 7.36 -4.10
CA GLY A 69 14.46 6.15 -3.31
C GLY A 69 13.11 5.45 -3.42
N SER A 70 12.79 4.65 -2.42
CA SER A 70 11.53 3.94 -2.27
C SER A 70 11.14 3.82 -0.81
N LEU A 71 9.84 3.66 -0.56
CA LEU A 71 9.27 3.52 0.77
C LEU A 71 8.16 2.47 0.74
N VAL A 72 8.07 1.66 1.79
CA VAL A 72 6.98 0.69 2.00
C VAL A 72 6.47 0.78 3.43
N VAL A 73 5.15 0.86 3.56
CA VAL A 73 4.41 0.81 4.82
C VAL A 73 3.58 -0.47 4.86
N TRP A 74 3.75 -1.24 5.93
CA TRP A 74 3.05 -2.50 6.16
C TRP A 74 2.34 -2.51 7.51
N PRO A 75 1.14 -3.12 7.63
CA PRO A 75 0.50 -3.32 8.92
C PRO A 75 1.38 -4.21 9.81
N ARG A 76 1.76 -3.72 10.99
CA ARG A 76 2.65 -4.45 11.92
C ARG A 76 2.05 -5.80 12.35
N LYS A 77 0.72 -5.88 12.49
CA LYS A 77 0.00 -7.12 12.81
C LYS A 77 0.14 -8.20 11.73
N GLU A 78 0.38 -7.82 10.47
CA GLU A 78 0.58 -8.75 9.35
C GLU A 78 2.05 -9.19 9.17
N ARG A 79 2.98 -8.73 10.04
CA ARG A 79 4.42 -9.00 9.93
C ARG A 79 4.76 -10.47 9.67
N ARG A 80 4.05 -11.39 10.33
CA ARG A 80 4.27 -12.85 10.14
C ARG A 80 4.04 -13.27 8.70
N PHE A 81 2.97 -12.79 8.07
CA PHE A 81 2.64 -13.07 6.66
C PHE A 81 3.57 -12.34 5.69
N LEU A 82 4.12 -11.19 6.10
CA LEU A 82 4.98 -10.34 5.28
C LEU A 82 6.47 -10.69 5.36
N THR A 83 6.85 -11.73 6.10
CA THR A 83 8.26 -12.13 6.29
C THR A 83 9.04 -12.23 4.97
N ARG A 84 8.42 -12.77 3.92
CA ARG A 84 9.04 -12.89 2.60
C ARG A 84 9.18 -11.54 1.90
N SER A 85 8.16 -10.68 1.96
CA SER A 85 8.18 -9.32 1.42
C SER A 85 9.26 -8.47 2.09
N ILE A 86 9.32 -8.50 3.43
CA ILE A 86 10.32 -7.77 4.22
C ILE A 86 11.74 -8.23 3.84
N LYS A 87 11.99 -9.54 3.80
CA LYS A 87 13.31 -10.07 3.39
C LYS A 87 13.69 -9.65 1.97
N ASN A 88 12.73 -9.68 1.04
CA ASN A 88 12.96 -9.29 -0.33
C ASN A 88 13.28 -7.79 -0.43
N TYR A 89 12.55 -6.94 0.28
CA TYR A 89 12.81 -5.50 0.30
C TYR A 89 14.17 -5.17 0.92
N ASN A 90 14.54 -5.85 2.02
CA ASN A 90 15.88 -5.73 2.61
C ASN A 90 16.99 -6.14 1.65
N TRP A 91 16.77 -7.16 0.83
CA TRP A 91 17.74 -7.59 -0.19
C TRP A 91 18.02 -6.50 -1.24
N TYR A 92 17.04 -5.64 -1.51
CA TYR A 92 17.19 -4.49 -2.42
C TYR A 92 17.66 -3.21 -1.72
N GLY A 93 18.19 -3.31 -0.50
CA GLY A 93 18.75 -2.17 0.24
C GLY A 93 17.76 -1.41 1.10
N GLY A 94 16.52 -1.89 1.24
CA GLY A 94 15.56 -1.33 2.17
C GLY A 94 15.91 -1.62 3.62
N LEU A 95 15.76 -0.65 4.51
CA LEU A 95 15.99 -0.79 5.95
C LEU A 95 14.75 -0.37 6.72
N ASN A 96 14.58 -0.90 7.93
CA ASN A 96 13.50 -0.44 8.80
C ASN A 96 13.85 0.95 9.32
N VAL A 97 12.93 1.89 9.14
CA VAL A 97 13.09 3.31 9.47
C VAL A 97 12.05 3.76 10.49
N ASP A 98 11.55 2.82 11.32
CA ASP A 98 10.54 3.12 12.36
C ASP A 98 11.00 4.23 13.31
N GLU A 99 12.31 4.39 13.53
CA GLU A 99 12.89 5.42 14.40
C GLU A 99 12.68 6.84 13.89
N GLU A 100 12.58 7.03 12.57
CA GLU A 100 12.33 8.31 11.90
C GLU A 100 10.85 8.72 11.94
N ILE A 101 9.95 7.81 12.33
CA ILE A 101 8.50 8.03 12.31
C ILE A 101 8.00 8.63 13.63
N MET A 102 7.94 9.94 13.76
CA MET A 102 7.65 10.62 15.02
C MET A 102 6.23 10.40 15.59
N ASN A 103 5.25 10.05 14.76
CA ASN A 103 3.89 9.74 15.23
C ASN A 103 3.88 8.36 15.93
N GLU A 104 3.76 8.35 17.26
CA GLU A 104 3.82 7.13 18.07
C GLU A 104 2.72 6.12 17.70
N GLU A 105 1.48 6.58 17.49
CA GLU A 105 0.36 5.70 17.13
C GLU A 105 0.60 5.02 15.77
N PHE A 106 1.12 5.77 14.80
CA PHE A 106 1.48 5.21 13.49
C PHE A 106 2.59 4.18 13.63
N ARG A 107 3.64 4.50 14.38
CA ARG A 107 4.79 3.61 14.63
C ARG A 107 4.33 2.31 15.30
N GLU A 108 3.37 2.36 16.22
CA GLU A 108 2.81 1.16 16.85
C GLU A 108 2.06 0.27 15.84
N LYS A 109 1.28 0.87 14.93
CA LYS A 109 0.41 0.12 13.99
C LYS A 109 1.12 -0.34 12.72
N PHE A 110 2.16 0.35 12.28
CA PHE A 110 2.81 0.12 10.98
C PHE A 110 4.31 -0.07 11.09
N LEU A 111 4.83 -0.94 10.22
CA LEU A 111 6.25 -1.05 9.91
C LEU A 111 6.55 -0.12 8.73
N VAL A 112 7.60 0.69 8.83
CA VAL A 112 8.08 1.50 7.71
C VAL A 112 9.46 1.02 7.30
N TYR A 113 9.63 0.78 6.01
CA TYR A 113 10.90 0.47 5.39
C TYR A 113 11.18 1.44 4.26
N ALA A 114 12.43 1.85 4.10
CA ALA A 114 12.85 2.74 3.02
C ALA A 114 14.28 2.42 2.58
N THR A 115 14.64 2.81 1.36
CA THR A 115 16.03 2.81 0.89
C THR A 115 16.79 4.03 1.44
N GLU A 116 18.13 3.96 1.45
CA GLU A 116 19.00 5.00 2.03
C GLU A 116 18.79 6.41 1.45
N GLU A 117 18.52 6.51 0.14
CA GLU A 117 18.30 7.80 -0.55
C GLU A 117 16.89 8.38 -0.32
N THR A 118 16.01 7.69 0.41
CA THR A 118 14.62 8.09 0.54
C THR A 118 14.47 9.22 1.57
N HIS A 119 13.97 10.38 1.13
CA HIS A 119 13.54 11.44 2.05
C HIS A 119 12.14 11.15 2.60
N ILE A 120 12.07 10.49 3.76
CA ILE A 120 10.83 9.93 4.32
C ILE A 120 9.73 10.99 4.46
N ILE A 121 10.04 12.18 4.97
CA ILE A 121 9.03 13.21 5.23
C ILE A 121 8.39 13.76 3.94
N SER A 122 9.09 13.68 2.79
CA SER A 122 8.51 14.05 1.50
C SER A 122 7.48 13.04 1.00
N ILE A 123 7.58 11.77 1.43
CA ILE A 123 6.69 10.69 0.99
C ILE A 123 5.62 10.36 2.04
N LEU A 124 5.97 10.37 3.32
CA LEU A 124 5.12 9.98 4.44
C LEU A 124 5.13 11.05 5.54
N PRO A 125 4.68 12.28 5.22
CA PRO A 125 4.57 13.37 6.19
C PRO A 125 3.54 13.02 7.28
N GLU A 126 3.59 13.71 8.43
CA GLU A 126 2.70 13.45 9.56
C GLU A 126 1.19 13.47 9.22
N PRO A 127 0.66 14.44 8.43
CA PRO A 127 -0.74 14.41 8.01
C PRO A 127 -1.12 13.14 7.20
N MET A 128 -0.17 12.57 6.45
CA MET A 128 -0.40 11.35 5.71
C MET A 128 -0.47 10.14 6.63
N GLN A 129 0.37 10.13 7.67
CA GLN A 129 0.33 9.11 8.72
C GLN A 129 -1.03 9.16 9.45
N GLU A 130 -1.52 10.34 9.79
CA GLU A 130 -2.83 10.56 10.40
C GLU A 130 -3.98 10.07 9.50
N ALA A 131 -3.96 10.42 8.20
CA ALA A 131 -4.97 9.97 7.25
C ALA A 131 -5.02 8.43 7.12
N ILE A 132 -3.85 7.77 7.13
CA ILE A 132 -3.76 6.31 7.13
C ILE A 132 -4.33 5.72 8.44
N LEU A 133 -4.04 6.32 9.60
CA LEU A 133 -4.58 5.90 10.89
C LEU A 133 -6.10 6.04 10.96
N GLU A 134 -6.62 7.18 10.50
CA GLU A 134 -8.05 7.46 10.45
C GLU A 134 -8.77 6.46 9.54
N PHE A 135 -8.22 6.22 8.33
CA PHE A 135 -8.74 5.20 7.41
C PHE A 135 -8.84 3.83 8.07
N CYS A 136 -7.77 3.36 8.72
CA CYS A 136 -7.78 2.08 9.41
C CYS A 136 -8.80 2.03 10.55
N THR A 137 -8.99 3.15 11.26
CA THR A 137 -9.93 3.25 12.37
C THR A 137 -11.38 3.17 11.89
N LEU A 138 -11.72 3.90 10.82
CA LEU A 138 -13.08 3.95 10.25
C LEU A 138 -13.44 2.66 9.50
N SER A 139 -12.52 2.17 8.67
CA SER A 139 -12.77 1.01 7.80
C SER A 139 -12.58 -0.33 8.50
N LYS A 140 -11.77 -0.38 9.56
CA LYS A 140 -11.27 -1.61 10.21
C LYS A 140 -10.48 -2.53 9.27
N LYS A 141 -10.02 -2.01 8.13
CA LYS A 141 -9.26 -2.77 7.12
C LYS A 141 -7.75 -2.62 7.29
N ASN A 142 -7.02 -3.54 6.68
CA ASN A 142 -5.57 -3.46 6.54
C ASN A 142 -5.23 -2.60 5.33
N ILE A 143 -4.26 -1.70 5.49
CA ILE A 143 -3.70 -0.91 4.39
C ILE A 143 -2.23 -1.21 4.20
N TYR A 144 -1.84 -1.38 2.95
CA TYR A 144 -0.48 -1.60 2.49
C TYR A 144 -0.16 -0.46 1.54
N PHE A 145 0.99 0.17 1.69
CA PHE A 145 1.33 1.36 0.91
C PHE A 145 2.78 1.30 0.46
N SER A 146 3.06 1.64 -0.79
CA SER A 146 4.43 1.78 -1.28
C SER A 146 4.55 2.86 -2.33
N VAL A 147 5.75 3.44 -2.39
CA VAL A 147 6.13 4.44 -3.38
C VAL A 147 7.51 4.10 -3.90
N HIS A 148 7.67 4.16 -5.22
CA HIS A 148 8.96 4.14 -5.89
C HIS A 148 8.83 4.72 -7.29
N ASP A 149 9.92 5.34 -7.78
CA ASP A 149 9.93 6.02 -9.08
C ASP A 149 8.77 7.03 -9.17
N ARG A 150 7.79 6.84 -10.05
CA ARG A 150 6.65 7.76 -10.20
C ARG A 150 5.35 7.17 -9.70
N GLU A 151 5.40 6.08 -8.93
CA GLU A 151 4.24 5.23 -8.71
C GLU A 151 3.92 5.08 -7.23
N ILE A 152 2.64 5.28 -6.90
CA ILE A 152 2.07 4.93 -5.60
C ILE A 152 1.25 3.66 -5.77
N TYR A 153 1.37 2.77 -4.80
CA TYR A 153 0.55 1.58 -4.69
C TYR A 153 -0.15 1.55 -3.34
N VAL A 154 -1.44 1.23 -3.37
CA VAL A 154 -2.25 1.03 -2.17
C VAL A 154 -2.97 -0.31 -2.28
N GLY A 155 -2.73 -1.18 -1.32
CA GLY A 155 -3.53 -2.38 -1.11
C GLY A 155 -4.44 -2.19 0.11
N VAL A 156 -5.71 -2.52 -0.01
CA VAL A 156 -6.64 -2.57 1.11
C VAL A 156 -7.27 -3.94 1.19
N SER A 157 -7.03 -4.64 2.30
CA SER A 157 -7.55 -6.00 2.54
C SER A 157 -8.34 -6.09 3.83
N GLU A 158 -9.23 -7.07 3.89
CA GLU A 158 -9.82 -7.46 5.18
C GLU A 158 -8.76 -8.09 6.10
N PRO A 159 -8.88 -7.91 7.43
CA PRO A 159 -8.09 -8.67 8.40
C PRO A 159 -8.32 -10.18 8.29
N LYS A 160 -7.26 -10.98 8.34
CA LYS A 160 -7.34 -12.44 8.16
C LYS A 160 -8.11 -13.19 9.25
N ASP A 161 -8.20 -12.62 10.45
CA ASP A 161 -8.91 -13.22 11.60
C ASP A 161 -10.45 -13.06 11.53
N LEU A 162 -10.96 -12.29 10.56
CA LEU A 162 -12.40 -12.20 10.29
C LEU A 162 -12.83 -13.40 9.43
N LEU A 163 -12.92 -14.57 10.06
CA LEU A 163 -13.64 -15.73 9.52
C LEU A 163 -15.15 -15.47 9.56
N GLU A 164 -15.68 -14.54 8.77
CA GLU A 164 -17.12 -14.48 8.51
C GLU A 164 -17.43 -14.14 7.04
N PRO A 165 -18.48 -14.75 6.46
CA PRO A 165 -18.84 -14.59 5.07
C PRO A 165 -19.56 -13.25 4.89
N PHE A 166 -18.82 -12.17 4.71
CA PHE A 166 -19.43 -10.91 4.32
C PHE A 166 -18.96 -10.48 2.94
N ILE A 167 -19.92 -10.64 2.03
CA ILE A 167 -20.13 -9.90 0.79
C ILE A 167 -20.14 -8.41 1.16
N PHE A 168 -18.96 -7.81 1.39
CA PHE A 168 -18.84 -6.39 1.15
C PHE A 168 -19.06 -6.22 -0.34
N ARG A 169 -20.16 -5.55 -0.70
CA ARG A 169 -20.43 -5.19 -2.09
C ARG A 169 -19.20 -4.41 -2.55
N SER A 170 -18.49 -4.95 -3.53
CA SER A 170 -17.23 -4.43 -4.06
C SER A 170 -17.26 -2.89 -4.16
N ASN A 171 -18.38 -2.34 -4.66
CA ASN A 171 -18.66 -0.90 -4.75
C ASN A 171 -18.38 -0.06 -3.49
N MET A 172 -18.80 -0.50 -2.30
CA MET A 172 -18.59 0.29 -1.07
C MET A 172 -17.12 0.31 -0.66
N SER A 173 -16.42 -0.82 -0.85
CA SER A 173 -14.97 -0.88 -0.63
C SER A 173 -14.24 0.01 -1.63
N PHE A 174 -14.70 0.06 -2.89
CA PHE A 174 -14.13 0.93 -3.91
C PHE A 174 -14.30 2.41 -3.58
N GLU A 175 -15.51 2.85 -3.19
CA GLU A 175 -15.77 4.25 -2.83
C GLU A 175 -14.86 4.70 -1.68
N LEU A 176 -14.77 3.89 -0.63
CA LEU A 176 -13.93 4.18 0.54
C LEU A 176 -12.44 4.24 0.18
N VAL A 177 -11.94 3.35 -0.68
CA VAL A 177 -10.54 3.37 -1.13
C VAL A 177 -10.26 4.56 -2.05
N LYS A 178 -11.22 4.92 -2.91
CA LYS A 178 -11.12 6.09 -3.77
C LYS A 178 -11.08 7.39 -2.95
N GLU A 179 -11.99 7.56 -2.00
CA GLU A 179 -12.02 8.71 -1.10
C GLU A 179 -10.73 8.82 -0.30
N PHE A 180 -10.24 7.70 0.24
CA PHE A 180 -8.95 7.67 0.92
C PHE A 180 -7.80 8.11 0.00
N PHE A 181 -7.75 7.59 -1.22
CA PHE A 181 -6.70 7.94 -2.17
C PHE A 181 -6.77 9.42 -2.60
N GLU A 182 -7.97 9.98 -2.74
CA GLU A 182 -8.17 11.41 -2.99
C GLU A 182 -7.61 12.28 -1.87
N ASN A 183 -7.82 11.89 -0.61
CA ASN A 183 -7.26 12.57 0.56
C ASN A 183 -5.72 12.50 0.57
N ILE A 184 -5.14 11.32 0.37
CA ILE A 184 -3.67 11.14 0.34
C ILE A 184 -3.04 11.96 -0.79
N THR A 185 -3.66 11.98 -1.97
CA THR A 185 -3.19 12.77 -3.11
C THR A 185 -3.17 14.26 -2.81
N LEU A 186 -4.18 14.77 -2.09
CA LEU A 186 -4.22 16.16 -1.68
C LEU A 186 -3.08 16.49 -0.71
N LEU A 187 -2.79 15.61 0.24
CA LEU A 187 -1.71 15.80 1.21
C LEU A 187 -0.33 15.82 0.55
N LEU A 188 -0.09 14.91 -0.40
CA LEU A 188 1.18 14.84 -1.12
C LEU A 188 1.44 16.10 -1.97
N LYS A 189 0.41 16.65 -2.62
CA LYS A 189 0.51 17.95 -3.32
C LYS A 189 0.84 19.11 -2.39
N ILE A 190 0.33 19.10 -1.16
CA ILE A 190 0.64 20.16 -0.18
C ILE A 190 2.12 20.11 0.22
N VAL A 191 2.66 18.90 0.43
CA VAL A 191 4.07 18.73 0.78
C VAL A 191 5.00 19.12 -0.37
N GLU A 192 4.68 18.75 -1.61
CA GLU A 192 5.45 19.17 -2.79
C GLU A 192 5.54 20.70 -2.91
N VAL A 193 4.44 21.42 -2.68
CA VAL A 193 4.43 22.89 -2.69
C VAL A 193 5.24 23.49 -1.54
N PHE A 194 5.22 22.85 -0.37
CA PHE A 194 5.96 23.34 0.79
C PHE A 194 7.49 23.19 0.61
N ASP A 195 7.93 22.07 0.04
CA ASP A 195 9.34 21.76 -0.22
C ASP A 195 9.93 22.67 -1.31
N GLN A 196 9.14 23.07 -2.32
CA GLN A 196 9.58 24.02 -3.35
C GLN A 196 9.66 25.49 -2.88
N THR A 197 9.11 25.81 -1.71
CA THR A 197 9.02 27.19 -1.20
C THR A 197 9.93 27.49 -0.01
N HIS A 198 10.72 26.50 0.44
CA HIS A 198 11.69 26.62 1.53
C HIS A 198 13.04 25.98 1.15
#